data_AF-A0A7X3CRK7-F1
#
_entry.id   AF-A0A7X3CRK7-F1
#
_cell.length_a   1.000
_cell.length_b   1.000
_cell.length_c   1.000
_cell.angle_alpha   90.00
_cell.angle_beta   90.00
_cell.angle_gamma   90.00
#
_symmetry.space_group_name_H-M   'P 1'
#
loop_
_entity.id
_entity.type
_entity.pdbx_description
1 polymer ?
#
loop_
_entity_poly.entity_id
_entity_poly.type
_entity_poly.pdbx_seq_one_letter_code
_entity_poly.pdbx_strand_id
1 'polypeptide(L)'
;MKKSTQNDDETIISHHSQTQWQRREQELACWVQRAKPRKRPKQTVILGNTPVDAELLMALTLLKRTRIQTEFSCAGVSLLDEPEDHSLYAYITITGSATADRFVQLALTRMRHRLFVTWEPRRNRYDLSSFFIGHNRSFCLLMQRCAEIFAELEDEQSR
;
A
#
# COMPACT_ATOMS: atom_id res chain seq x y z
N MET A 1 -7.64 16.62 22.54
CA MET A 1 -8.99 16.40 21.99
C MET A 1 -9.21 17.35 20.83
N LYS A 2 -9.88 16.87 19.75
CA LYS A 2 -10.30 17.54 18.50
C LYS A 2 -9.27 17.50 17.35
N LYS A 3 -9.59 17.05 16.12
CA LYS A 3 -10.86 16.69 15.45
C LYS A 3 -10.65 15.40 14.63
N SER A 4 -11.36 14.34 14.97
CA SER A 4 -11.75 13.33 13.98
C SER A 4 -12.73 14.01 13.03
N THR A 5 -12.32 14.27 11.80
CA THR A 5 -13.27 14.37 10.69
C THR A 5 -13.88 12.98 10.54
N GLN A 6 -14.91 12.69 11.35
CA GLN A 6 -15.88 11.64 11.05
C GLN A 6 -16.71 12.16 9.86
N ASN A 7 -16.17 11.99 8.66
CA ASN A 7 -17.03 11.53 7.59
C ASN A 7 -17.19 10.04 7.85
N ASP A 8 -18.42 9.54 7.96
CA ASP A 8 -18.74 8.10 8.08
C ASP A 8 -18.29 7.25 6.86
N ASP A 9 -17.49 7.83 5.97
CA ASP A 9 -17.08 7.23 4.71
C ASP A 9 -15.76 6.47 4.83
N GLU A 10 -14.75 6.95 5.57
CA GLU A 10 -13.41 6.34 5.60
C GLU A 10 -12.74 6.47 6.98
N THR A 11 -12.16 5.38 7.49
CA THR A 11 -11.48 5.33 8.80
C THR A 11 -10.03 4.86 8.65
N ILE A 12 -9.09 5.62 9.23
CA ILE A 12 -7.68 5.18 9.35
C ILE A 12 -7.60 4.11 10.44
N ILE A 13 -7.15 2.91 10.07
CA ILE A 13 -7.01 1.77 10.99
C ILE A 13 -5.55 1.47 11.35
N SER A 14 -4.58 2.07 10.65
CA SER A 14 -3.18 2.02 11.03
C SER A 14 -2.85 3.01 12.15
N HIS A 15 -2.03 2.59 13.12
CA HIS A 15 -1.68 3.42 14.27
C HIS A 15 -0.34 4.14 14.06
N HIS A 16 -0.34 5.46 14.17
CA HIS A 16 0.85 6.30 14.03
C HIS A 16 0.94 7.36 15.15
N SER A 17 2.14 7.54 15.70
CA SER A 17 2.39 8.57 16.72
C SER A 17 2.36 9.97 16.11
N GLN A 18 2.14 10.98 16.96
CA GLN A 18 2.21 12.39 16.52
C GLN A 18 3.55 12.73 15.88
N THR A 19 4.66 12.20 16.41
CA THR A 19 6.00 12.39 15.85
C THR A 19 6.14 11.77 14.45
N GLN A 20 5.48 10.65 14.18
CA GLN A 20 5.45 10.02 12.85
C GLN A 20 4.65 10.86 11.86
N TRP A 21 3.51 11.41 12.28
CA TRP A 21 2.73 12.34 11.47
C TRP A 21 3.52 13.60 11.11
N GLN A 22 4.17 14.23 12.09
CA GLN A 22 5.03 15.39 11.86
C GLN A 22 6.16 15.07 10.88
N ARG A 23 6.79 13.89 11.01
CA ARG A 23 7.82 13.44 10.07
C ARG A 23 7.26 13.26 8.66
N ARG A 24 6.07 12.66 8.51
CA ARG A 24 5.42 12.49 7.20
C ARG A 24 5.11 13.83 6.53
N GLU A 25 4.64 14.82 7.30
CA GLU A 25 4.40 16.18 6.81
C GLU A 25 5.69 16.85 6.33
N GLN A 26 6.78 16.71 7.10
CA GLN A 26 8.10 17.20 6.69
C GLN A 26 8.60 16.50 5.42
N GLU A 27 8.45 15.17 5.34
CA GLU A 27 8.80 14.41 4.13
C GLU A 27 8.00 14.89 2.93
N LEU A 28 6.71 15.19 3.08
CA LEU A 28 5.87 15.72 2.01
C LEU A 28 6.34 17.10 1.55
N ALA A 29 6.59 18.02 2.49
CA ALA A 29 7.07 19.36 2.18
C ALA A 29 8.41 19.30 1.41
N CYS A 30 9.33 18.45 1.87
CA CYS A 30 10.59 18.20 1.18
C CYS A 30 10.39 17.55 -0.19
N TRP A 31 9.49 16.57 -0.31
CA TRP A 31 9.24 15.83 -1.55
C TRP A 31 8.71 16.72 -2.66
N VAL A 32 7.82 17.67 -2.33
CA VAL A 32 7.24 18.61 -3.28
C VAL A 32 8.31 19.53 -3.88
N GLN A 33 9.28 19.98 -3.07
CA GLN A 33 10.33 20.92 -3.49
C GLN A 33 11.56 20.25 -4.09
N ARG A 34 11.69 18.93 -3.91
CA ARG A 34 12.87 18.18 -4.33
C ARG A 34 12.94 18.08 -5.85
N ALA A 35 14.11 18.38 -6.40
CA ALA A 35 14.42 18.04 -7.79
C ALA A 35 14.28 16.53 -8.01
N LYS A 36 13.53 16.13 -9.04
CA LYS A 36 13.27 14.73 -9.37
C LYS A 36 14.07 14.36 -10.62
N PRO A 37 15.37 14.05 -10.47
CA PRO A 37 16.15 13.59 -11.60
C PRO A 37 15.62 12.23 -12.04
N ARG A 38 15.61 12.00 -13.35
CA ARG A 38 15.28 10.70 -13.92
C ARG A 38 16.13 9.62 -13.28
N LYS A 39 15.47 8.64 -12.66
CA LYS A 39 16.13 7.42 -12.17
C LYS A 39 16.05 6.36 -13.26
N ARG A 40 16.56 5.15 -12.99
CA ARG A 40 16.31 4.01 -13.87
C ARG A 40 14.80 3.90 -14.11
N PRO A 41 14.36 3.72 -15.36
CA PRO A 41 12.93 3.59 -15.67
C PRO A 41 12.36 2.42 -14.89
N LYS A 42 11.12 2.57 -14.45
CA LYS A 42 10.41 1.45 -13.83
C LYS A 42 10.29 0.29 -14.79
N GLN A 43 10.35 -0.91 -14.25
CA GLN A 43 9.93 -2.10 -14.98
C GLN A 43 8.44 -2.27 -14.74
N THR A 44 7.66 -2.22 -15.81
CA THR A 44 6.25 -2.58 -15.80
C THR A 44 6.08 -3.97 -16.39
N VAL A 45 5.14 -4.72 -15.85
CA VAL A 45 4.77 -6.06 -16.32
C VAL A 45 3.26 -6.16 -16.42
N ILE A 46 2.75 -7.04 -17.27
CA ILE A 46 1.31 -7.22 -17.46
C ILE A 46 0.80 -8.28 -16.48
N LEU A 47 -0.17 -7.90 -15.63
CA LEU A 47 -0.93 -8.82 -14.79
C LEU A 47 -2.38 -8.87 -15.27
N GLY A 48 -2.76 -9.96 -15.94
CA GLY A 48 -4.03 -10.02 -16.66
C GLY A 48 -4.00 -9.08 -17.86
N ASN A 49 -4.79 -8.00 -17.82
CA ASN A 49 -4.83 -6.96 -18.87
C ASN A 49 -4.33 -5.59 -18.37
N THR A 50 -3.72 -5.55 -17.18
CA THR A 50 -3.34 -4.28 -16.53
C THR A 50 -1.83 -4.21 -16.31
N PRO A 51 -1.17 -3.10 -16.67
CA PRO A 51 0.24 -2.89 -16.35
C PRO A 51 0.42 -2.63 -14.85
N VAL A 52 1.33 -3.38 -14.21
CA VAL A 52 1.74 -3.22 -12.80
C VAL A 52 3.23 -2.88 -12.73
N ASP A 53 3.63 -2.23 -11.63
CA ASP A 53 5.04 -2.22 -11.23
C ASP A 53 5.52 -3.67 -11.01
N ALA A 54 6.65 -4.04 -11.61
CA ALA A 54 7.23 -5.37 -11.46
C ALA A 54 7.50 -5.74 -10.00
N GLU A 55 7.78 -4.76 -9.13
CA GLU A 55 7.99 -4.98 -7.70
C GLU A 55 6.70 -5.37 -6.94
N LEU A 56 5.51 -5.10 -7.50
CA LEU A 56 4.23 -5.50 -6.92
C LEU A 56 3.71 -6.84 -7.44
N LEU A 57 4.22 -7.31 -8.58
CA LEU A 57 3.66 -8.47 -9.30
C LEU A 57 3.54 -9.70 -8.38
N MET A 58 4.59 -10.02 -7.63
CA MET A 58 4.60 -11.21 -6.77
C MET A 58 3.56 -11.09 -5.65
N ALA A 59 3.49 -9.93 -4.98
CA ALA A 59 2.51 -9.68 -3.93
C ALA A 59 1.07 -9.83 -4.46
N LEU A 60 0.75 -9.19 -5.60
CA LEU A 60 -0.58 -9.27 -6.22
C LEU A 60 -0.94 -10.69 -6.65
N THR A 61 0.04 -11.44 -7.17
CA THR A 61 -0.15 -12.84 -7.58
C THR A 61 -0.49 -13.73 -6.38
N LEU A 62 0.21 -13.58 -5.27
CA LEU A 62 -0.02 -14.34 -4.05
C LEU A 62 -1.38 -14.01 -3.43
N LEU A 63 -1.74 -12.72 -3.36
CA LEU A 63 -3.05 -12.29 -2.88
C LEU A 63 -4.19 -12.87 -3.73
N LYS A 64 -4.03 -12.88 -5.05
CA LYS A 64 -5.01 -13.51 -5.94
C LYS A 64 -5.15 -15.02 -5.67
N ARG A 65 -4.04 -15.72 -5.40
CA ARG A 65 -4.07 -17.17 -5.07
C ARG A 65 -4.81 -17.44 -3.76
N THR A 66 -4.70 -16.55 -2.78
CA THR A 66 -5.45 -16.63 -1.52
C THR A 66 -6.87 -16.06 -1.62
N ARG A 67 -7.38 -15.85 -2.85
CA ARG A 67 -8.72 -15.34 -3.16
C ARG A 67 -8.98 -13.92 -2.65
N ILE A 68 -7.93 -13.15 -2.40
CA ILE A 68 -8.04 -11.72 -2.07
C ILE A 68 -8.11 -10.93 -3.38
N GLN A 69 -9.22 -10.21 -3.57
CA GLN A 69 -9.42 -9.34 -4.73
C GLN A 69 -8.72 -7.99 -4.50
N THR A 70 -7.93 -7.57 -5.49
CA THR A 70 -7.13 -6.35 -5.42
C THR A 70 -7.36 -5.45 -6.63
N GLU A 71 -7.38 -4.16 -6.39
CA GLU A 71 -7.10 -3.13 -7.38
C GLU A 71 -5.79 -2.44 -6.97
N PHE A 72 -5.08 -1.86 -7.92
CA PHE A 72 -3.81 -1.22 -7.63
C PHE A 72 -3.64 0.03 -8.49
N SER A 73 -2.92 0.99 -7.95
CA SER A 73 -2.53 2.20 -8.65
C SER A 73 -1.10 2.57 -8.28
N CYS A 74 -0.43 3.19 -9.23
CA CYS A 74 0.81 3.90 -9.01
C CYS A 74 0.51 5.36 -9.31
N ALA A 75 0.52 6.22 -8.29
CA ALA A 75 0.20 7.64 -8.43
C ALA A 75 1.38 8.56 -8.05
N GLY A 76 1.50 9.68 -8.76
CA GLY A 76 2.37 10.80 -8.38
C GLY A 76 1.92 11.41 -7.06
N VAL A 77 2.88 11.75 -6.20
CA VAL A 77 2.65 12.51 -4.95
C VAL A 77 2.80 14.01 -5.20
N SER A 78 3.35 14.42 -6.35
CA SER A 78 3.43 15.80 -6.82
C SER A 78 3.31 15.86 -8.35
N LEU A 79 2.90 17.02 -8.88
CA LEU A 79 2.77 17.28 -10.32
C LEU A 79 4.06 17.05 -11.12
N LEU A 80 5.21 17.07 -10.45
CA LEU A 80 6.52 16.79 -11.07
C LEU A 80 6.82 15.29 -11.17
N ASP A 81 5.97 14.42 -10.61
CA ASP A 81 6.16 12.96 -10.67
C ASP A 81 5.74 12.41 -12.04
N GLU A 82 6.71 12.24 -12.91
CA GLU A 82 6.56 11.40 -14.11
C GLU A 82 6.39 9.91 -13.76
N PRO A 83 5.29 9.25 -14.20
CA PRO A 83 5.00 7.87 -13.85
C PRO A 83 6.06 6.83 -14.22
N GLU A 84 6.74 7.05 -15.33
CA GLU A 84 7.76 6.15 -15.88
C GLU A 84 9.15 6.39 -15.27
N ASP A 85 9.46 7.64 -14.91
CA ASP A 85 10.79 8.08 -14.48
C ASP A 85 10.96 8.12 -12.95
N HIS A 86 9.86 8.17 -12.19
CA HIS A 86 9.88 8.30 -10.72
C HIS A 86 9.14 7.17 -10.03
N SER A 87 9.67 6.67 -8.90
CA SER A 87 8.95 5.77 -8.00
C SER A 87 7.66 6.44 -7.54
N LEU A 88 6.56 6.06 -8.17
CA LEU A 88 5.22 6.53 -7.84
C LEU A 88 4.79 5.82 -6.56
N TYR A 89 3.90 6.45 -5.80
CA TYR A 89 3.35 5.86 -4.59
C TYR A 89 2.49 4.66 -4.95
N ALA A 90 2.89 3.48 -4.47
CA ALA A 90 2.14 2.25 -4.62
C ALA A 90 0.95 2.26 -3.68
N TYR A 91 -0.19 1.95 -4.27
CA TYR A 91 -1.48 1.93 -3.60
C TYR A 91 -2.17 0.63 -3.99
N ILE A 92 -2.60 -0.13 -2.99
CA ILE A 92 -3.33 -1.39 -3.18
C ILE A 92 -4.67 -1.25 -2.48
N THR A 93 -5.74 -1.34 -3.26
CA THR A 93 -7.09 -1.47 -2.75
C THR A 93 -7.42 -2.95 -2.63
N ILE A 94 -7.97 -3.37 -1.49
CA ILE A 94 -8.38 -4.74 -1.23
C ILE A 94 -9.87 -4.76 -0.95
N THR A 95 -10.62 -5.60 -1.66
CA THR A 95 -12.05 -5.81 -1.36
C THR A 95 -12.21 -6.54 -0.04
N GLY A 96 -13.08 -6.04 0.82
CA GLY A 96 -13.37 -6.55 2.17
C GLY A 96 -13.96 -7.96 2.13
N SER A 97 -13.39 -8.84 2.94
CA SER A 97 -13.80 -10.23 3.13
C SER A 97 -13.08 -10.78 4.36
N ALA A 98 -13.58 -11.86 4.97
CA ALA A 98 -12.92 -12.45 6.13
C ALA A 98 -11.43 -12.82 5.89
N THR A 99 -11.08 -13.23 4.66
CA THR A 99 -9.68 -13.51 4.28
C THR A 99 -8.87 -12.23 4.13
N ALA A 100 -9.45 -11.18 3.53
CA ALA A 100 -8.82 -9.86 3.46
C ALA A 100 -8.57 -9.28 4.86
N ASP A 101 -9.52 -9.42 5.78
CA ASP A 101 -9.40 -8.92 7.16
C ASP A 101 -8.20 -9.57 7.86
N ARG A 102 -8.06 -10.91 7.76
CA ARG A 102 -6.90 -11.63 8.31
C ARG A 102 -5.58 -11.15 7.70
N PHE A 103 -5.55 -10.96 6.38
CA PHE A 103 -4.36 -10.46 5.70
C PHE A 103 -3.99 -9.04 6.15
N VAL A 104 -4.98 -8.14 6.24
CA VAL A 104 -4.77 -6.74 6.67
C VAL A 104 -4.25 -6.70 8.11
N GLN A 105 -4.79 -7.52 9.01
CA GLN A 105 -4.28 -7.62 10.38
C GLN A 105 -2.84 -8.14 10.45
N LEU A 106 -2.49 -9.15 9.63
CA LEU A 106 -1.12 -9.63 9.49
C LEU A 106 -0.20 -8.48 9.00
N ALA A 107 -0.61 -7.78 7.95
CA ALA A 107 0.16 -6.69 7.36
C ALA A 107 0.38 -5.54 8.36
N LEU A 108 -0.66 -5.11 9.08
CA LEU A 108 -0.58 -4.11 10.16
C LEU A 108 0.42 -4.53 11.24
N THR A 109 0.40 -5.80 11.64
CA THR A 109 1.29 -6.34 12.67
C THR A 109 2.76 -6.37 12.21
N ARG A 110 3.02 -6.76 10.96
CA ARG A 110 4.38 -6.94 10.41
C ARG A 110 5.01 -5.62 9.94
N MET A 111 4.22 -4.78 9.26
CA MET A 111 4.71 -3.54 8.69
C MET A 111 4.69 -2.40 9.71
N ARG A 112 3.80 -2.47 10.71
CA ARG A 112 3.66 -1.49 11.80
C ARG A 112 3.49 -0.07 11.24
N HIS A 113 4.18 0.90 11.83
CA HIS A 113 4.17 2.31 11.44
C HIS A 113 4.59 2.62 9.99
N ARG A 114 5.06 1.63 9.22
CA ARG A 114 5.44 1.79 7.80
C ARG A 114 4.26 1.61 6.85
N LEU A 115 3.18 0.97 7.30
CA LEU A 115 1.97 0.75 6.52
C LEU A 115 0.92 1.78 6.92
N PHE A 116 0.31 2.41 5.94
CA PHE A 116 -0.88 3.21 6.10
C PHE A 116 -2.07 2.42 5.57
N VAL A 117 -3.12 2.28 6.39
CA VAL A 117 -4.33 1.56 6.01
C VAL A 117 -5.55 2.38 6.36
N THR A 118 -6.45 2.53 5.40
CA THR A 118 -7.80 3.02 5.62
C THR A 118 -8.83 1.94 5.29
N TRP A 119 -9.98 2.04 5.94
CA TRP A 119 -11.15 1.20 5.73
C TRP A 119 -12.31 2.07 5.30
N GLU A 120 -12.94 1.74 4.18
CA GLU A 120 -14.11 2.44 3.64
C GLU A 120 -15.33 1.50 3.72
N PRO A 121 -16.13 1.52 4.82
CA PRO A 121 -17.21 0.55 5.03
C PRO A 121 -18.24 0.53 3.90
N ARG A 122 -18.55 1.70 3.32
CA ARG A 122 -19.56 1.84 2.27
C ARG A 122 -19.19 1.15 0.97
N ARG A 123 -17.89 1.07 0.67
CA ARG A 123 -17.36 0.37 -0.50
C ARG A 123 -16.84 -1.03 -0.16
N ASN A 124 -16.89 -1.41 1.12
CA ASN A 124 -16.38 -2.67 1.63
C ASN A 124 -14.94 -2.90 1.12
N ARG A 125 -14.02 -1.96 1.39
CA ARG A 125 -12.63 -2.07 0.91
C ARG A 125 -11.63 -1.45 1.87
N TYR A 126 -10.43 -2.00 1.85
CA TYR A 126 -9.24 -1.45 2.48
C TYR A 126 -8.37 -0.78 1.45
N ASP A 127 -7.71 0.31 1.83
CA ASP A 127 -6.73 0.99 1.01
C ASP A 127 -5.38 1.02 1.72
N LEU A 128 -4.38 0.41 1.08
CA LEU A 128 -3.06 0.15 1.66
C LEU A 128 -1.99 0.89 0.89
N SER A 129 -1.10 1.57 1.62
CA SER A 129 0.03 2.28 1.04
C SER A 129 1.19 2.44 2.03
N SER A 130 2.33 2.94 1.56
CA SER A 130 3.45 3.27 2.46
C SER A 130 3.10 4.49 3.31
N PHE A 131 3.27 4.45 4.62
CA PHE A 131 3.03 5.64 5.44
C PHE A 131 3.97 6.81 5.06
N PHE A 132 5.19 6.50 4.63
CA PHE A 132 6.22 7.48 4.26
C PHE A 132 6.38 7.60 2.74
N ILE A 133 6.61 8.82 2.25
CA ILE A 133 6.48 9.15 0.82
C ILE A 133 7.65 8.59 0.00
N GLY A 134 8.85 8.54 0.57
CA GLY A 134 10.06 8.02 -0.09
C GLY A 134 10.25 6.50 -0.04
N HIS A 135 9.27 5.75 0.47
CA HIS A 135 9.46 4.36 0.89
C HIS A 135 8.74 3.33 0.01
N ASN A 136 8.41 3.70 -1.23
CA ASN A 136 7.64 2.85 -2.14
C ASN A 136 8.22 1.44 -2.33
N ARG A 137 9.52 1.37 -2.65
CA ARG A 137 10.21 0.10 -2.86
C ARG A 137 10.19 -0.78 -1.61
N SER A 138 10.40 -0.19 -0.44
CA SER A 138 10.31 -0.90 0.83
C SER A 138 8.89 -1.40 1.10
N PHE A 139 7.87 -0.61 0.73
CA PHE A 139 6.48 -1.04 0.82
C PHE A 139 6.22 -2.26 -0.08
N CYS A 140 6.62 -2.24 -1.35
CA CYS A 140 6.44 -3.38 -2.26
C CYS A 140 7.08 -4.67 -1.70
N LEU A 141 8.35 -4.59 -1.24
CA LEU A 141 9.07 -5.73 -0.66
C LEU A 141 8.41 -6.27 0.61
N LEU A 142 7.99 -5.37 1.51
CA LEU A 142 7.30 -5.76 2.75
C LEU A 142 5.93 -6.36 2.47
N MET A 143 5.21 -5.82 1.48
CA MET A 143 3.91 -6.32 1.07
C MET A 143 4.02 -7.73 0.47
N GLN A 144 5.01 -7.95 -0.40
CA GLN A 144 5.33 -9.28 -0.90
C GLN A 144 5.61 -10.24 0.26
N ARG A 145 6.46 -9.84 1.23
CA ARG A 145 6.77 -10.70 2.36
C ARG A 145 5.54 -11.04 3.20
N CYS A 146 4.61 -10.11 3.38
CA CYS A 146 3.35 -10.39 4.06
C CYS A 146 2.48 -11.36 3.26
N ALA A 147 2.42 -11.21 1.93
CA ALA A 147 1.65 -12.09 1.06
C ALA A 147 2.22 -13.52 1.03
N GLU A 148 3.55 -13.68 1.04
CA GLU A 148 4.23 -14.99 1.16
C GLU A 148 3.81 -15.72 2.44
N ILE A 149 3.99 -15.05 3.59
CA ILE A 149 3.64 -15.62 4.91
C ILE A 149 2.15 -15.96 4.96
N PHE A 150 1.29 -15.11 4.41
CA PHE A 150 -0.15 -15.35 4.43
C PHE A 150 -0.53 -16.56 3.57
N ALA A 151 0.07 -16.70 2.39
CA ALA A 151 -0.16 -17.85 1.52
C ALA A 151 0.26 -19.16 2.20
N GLU A 152 1.43 -19.19 2.86
CA GLU A 152 1.88 -20.34 3.64
C GLU A 152 0.86 -20.72 4.74
N LEU A 153 0.35 -19.74 5.49
CA LEU A 153 -0.63 -19.96 6.56
C LEU A 153 -1.99 -20.45 6.05
N GLU A 154 -2.46 -20.00 4.88
CA GLU A 154 -3.73 -20.44 4.31
C GLU A 154 -3.61 -21.85 3.68
N ASP A 155 -2.45 -22.18 3.12
CA ASP A 155 -2.15 -23.53 2.61
C ASP A 155 -2.11 -24.56 3.75
N GLU A 156 -1.57 -24.20 4.92
CA GLU A 156 -1.56 -25.05 6.11
C GLU A 156 -2.97 -25.30 6.67
N GLN A 157 -3.86 -24.29 6.64
CA GLN A 157 -5.25 -24.43 7.11
C GLN A 157 -6.15 -25.23 6.16
N SER A 158 -5.72 -25.37 4.90
CA SER A 158 -6.46 -26.10 3.86
C SER A 158 -6.10 -27.59 3.79
N ARG A 159 -5.13 -28.04 4.59
CA ARG A 159 -4.71 -29.44 4.73
C ARG A 159 -5.41 -30.13 5.89
#